data_AF-A0A350PHA7-F1
#
_entry.id   AF-A0A350PHA7-F1
#
_cell.length_a   1.000
_cell.length_b   1.000
_cell.length_c   1.000
_cell.angle_alpha   90.00
_cell.angle_beta   90.00
_cell.angle_gamma   90.00
#
_symmetry.space_group_name_H-M   'P 1'
#
loop_
_entity.id
_entity.type
_entity.pdbx_description
1 polymer ?
#
loop_
_entity_poly.entity_id
_entity_poly.type
_entity_poly.pdbx_seq_one_letter_code
_entity_poly.pdbx_strand_id
1 'polypeptide(L)'
;MSKEPRKAALTFIFITVLIDVIGLGIIIPVIPSLIVELTEEGLSKAAIYGGWLMFVYAFTQFVFAPVIGGLSDRFGRRPVLLFSLLGFGIDYILIGFAPTIFWLFVARLISGITGASHTTASAYI
;
A
#
# COMPACT_ATOMS: atom_id res chain seq x y z
N MET A 1 -7.00 22.89 28.47
CA MET A 1 -6.46 23.51 27.24
C MET A 1 -6.22 22.42 26.21
N SER A 2 -7.23 22.11 25.40
CA SER A 2 -7.10 21.24 24.23
C SER A 2 -6.15 21.91 23.25
N LYS A 3 -4.98 21.32 23.01
CA LYS A 3 -4.10 21.75 21.91
C LYS A 3 -4.86 21.46 20.62
N GLU A 4 -5.38 22.51 19.99
CA GLU A 4 -5.84 22.50 18.59
C GLU A 4 -4.91 21.57 17.78
N PRO A 5 -5.43 20.53 17.07
CA PRO A 5 -4.60 19.78 16.16
C PRO A 5 -4.05 20.78 15.13
N ARG A 6 -2.78 21.16 15.29
CA ARG A 6 -2.09 22.19 14.50
C ARG A 6 -2.42 21.93 13.03
N LYS A 7 -3.13 22.86 12.39
CA LYS A 7 -3.55 22.85 10.98
C LYS A 7 -2.58 22.13 10.02
N ALA A 8 -1.27 22.30 10.22
CA ALA A 8 -0.20 21.60 9.49
C ALA A 8 -0.22 20.06 9.56
N ALA A 9 -0.57 19.46 10.69
CA ALA A 9 -0.68 18.01 10.85
C ALA A 9 -1.88 17.45 10.08
N LEU A 10 -3.02 18.16 10.11
CA LEU A 10 -4.21 17.79 9.31
C LEU A 10 -3.93 17.89 7.82
N THR A 11 -3.29 18.99 7.37
CA THR A 11 -2.87 19.15 5.96
C THR A 11 -1.90 18.05 5.54
N PHE A 12 -0.94 17.69 6.39
CA PHE A 12 0.01 16.62 6.11
C PHE A 12 -0.70 15.28 5.89
N ILE A 13 -1.57 14.87 6.82
CA ILE A 13 -2.33 13.61 6.73
C ILE A 13 -3.20 13.61 5.48
N PHE A 14 -3.90 14.70 5.23
CA PHE A 14 -4.75 14.86 4.05
C PHE A 14 -3.97 14.63 2.75
N ILE A 15 -2.81 15.28 2.58
CA ILE A 15 -1.96 15.10 1.39
C ILE A 15 -1.48 13.66 1.28
N THR A 16 -1.02 13.06 2.37
CA THR A 16 -0.52 11.67 2.35
C THR A 16 -1.60 10.67 1.97
N VAL A 17 -2.80 10.79 2.53
CA VAL A 17 -3.94 9.91 2.20
C VAL A 17 -4.42 10.16 0.78
N LEU A 18 -4.42 11.42 0.31
CA LEU A 18 -4.79 11.75 -1.06
C LEU A 18 -3.86 11.06 -2.08
N ILE A 19 -2.55 11.13 -1.87
CA ILE A 19 -1.56 10.46 -2.73
C ILE A 19 -1.79 8.95 -2.74
N ASP A 20 -2.05 8.36 -1.57
CA ASP A 20 -2.29 6.93 -1.41
C ASP A 20 -3.54 6.46 -2.17
N VAL A 21 -4.66 7.18 -2.01
CA VAL A 21 -5.92 6.89 -2.72
C VAL A 21 -5.79 7.04 -4.23
N ILE A 22 -5.03 8.03 -4.72
CA ILE A 22 -4.72 8.17 -6.15
C ILE A 22 -3.95 6.94 -6.64
N GLY A 23 -2.94 6.51 -5.90
CA GLY A 23 -2.17 5.30 -6.22
C GLY A 23 -3.04 4.05 -6.32
N LEU A 24 -3.90 3.82 -5.33
CA LEU A 24 -4.87 2.72 -5.34
C LEU A 24 -5.82 2.80 -6.55
N GLY A 25 -6.33 4.00 -6.85
CA GLY A 25 -7.21 4.24 -7.99
C GLY A 25 -6.57 3.92 -9.34
N ILE A 26 -5.25 4.07 -9.46
CA ILE A 26 -4.47 3.70 -10.65
C ILE A 26 -4.22 2.19 -10.69
N ILE A 27 -3.84 1.59 -9.55
CA ILE A 27 -3.39 0.20 -9.48
C ILE A 27 -4.53 -0.81 -9.70
N ILE A 28 -5.73 -0.52 -9.19
CA ILE A 28 -6.88 -1.43 -9.29
C ILE A 28 -7.18 -1.83 -10.75
N PRO A 29 -7.28 -0.90 -11.72
CA PRO A 29 -7.47 -1.28 -13.14
C PRO A 29 -6.19 -1.75 -13.84
N VAL A 30 -5.01 -1.29 -13.39
CA VAL A 30 -3.73 -1.65 -14.02
C VAL A 30 -3.36 -3.11 -13.75
N ILE A 31 -3.54 -3.61 -12.53
CA ILE A 31 -3.13 -4.98 -12.15
C ILE A 31 -3.76 -6.07 -13.03
N PRO A 32 -5.09 -6.11 -13.26
CA PRO A 32 -5.70 -7.10 -14.14
C PRO A 32 -5.13 -7.06 -15.56
N SER A 33 -4.91 -5.85 -16.08
CA SER A 33 -4.36 -5.64 -17.42
C SER A 33 -2.92 -6.15 -17.50
N LEU A 34 -2.11 -5.84 -16.50
CA LEU A 34 -0.71 -6.28 -16.41
C LEU A 34 -0.59 -7.79 -16.27
N ILE A 35 -1.48 -8.43 -15.52
CA ILE A 35 -1.48 -9.89 -15.40
C ILE A 35 -1.79 -10.55 -16.75
N VAL A 36 -2.78 -10.03 -17.49
CA VAL A 36 -3.10 -10.54 -18.83
C VAL A 36 -1.90 -10.38 -19.76
N GLU A 37 -1.23 -9.23 -19.73
CA GLU A 37 -0.03 -8.97 -20.55
C GLU A 37 1.14 -9.89 -20.18
N LEU A 38 1.42 -10.09 -18.90
CA LEU A 38 2.55 -10.89 -18.42
C LEU A 38 2.35 -12.41 -18.51
N THR A 39 1.10 -12.87 -18.51
CA THR A 39 0.78 -14.30 -18.59
C THR A 39 0.39 -14.73 -19.99
N GLU A 40 0.01 -13.77 -20.85
CA GLU A 40 -0.65 -14.02 -22.14
C GLU A 40 -1.94 -14.87 -21.99
N GLU A 41 -2.47 -14.98 -20.77
CA GLU A 41 -3.68 -15.73 -20.46
C GLU A 41 -4.91 -14.79 -20.41
N GLY A 42 -6.10 -15.34 -20.68
CA GLY A 42 -7.34 -14.56 -20.66
C GLY A 42 -7.74 -14.06 -19.26
N LEU A 43 -8.67 -13.11 -19.22
CA LEU A 43 -9.19 -12.46 -17.99
C LEU A 43 -9.59 -13.42 -16.86
N SER A 44 -10.08 -14.63 -17.19
CA SER A 44 -10.47 -15.63 -16.20
C SER A 44 -9.29 -16.10 -15.35
N LYS A 45 -8.13 -16.36 -15.98
CA LYS A 45 -6.91 -16.73 -15.27
C LYS A 45 -6.30 -15.54 -14.54
N ALA A 46 -6.35 -14.37 -15.16
CA ALA A 46 -5.92 -13.13 -14.53
C ALA A 46 -6.68 -12.84 -13.23
N ALA A 47 -7.98 -13.16 -13.16
CA ALA A 47 -8.76 -13.05 -11.94
C ALA A 47 -8.28 -14.00 -10.82
N ILE A 48 -7.87 -15.22 -11.17
CA ILE A 48 -7.31 -16.18 -10.19
C ILE A 48 -6.00 -15.64 -9.62
N TYR A 49 -5.09 -15.18 -10.48
CA TYR A 49 -3.84 -14.55 -10.03
C TYR A 49 -4.08 -13.27 -9.23
N GLY A 50 -5.02 -12.44 -9.66
CA GLY A 50 -5.45 -11.24 -8.93
C GLY A 50 -5.97 -11.57 -7.53
N GLY A 51 -6.72 -12.67 -7.40
CA GLY A 51 -7.17 -13.19 -6.10
C GLY A 51 -6.00 -13.59 -5.20
N TRP A 52 -5.00 -14.29 -5.74
CA TRP A 52 -3.79 -14.64 -4.99
C TRP A 52 -2.94 -13.44 -4.60
N LEU A 53 -2.81 -12.44 -5.49
CA LEU A 53 -2.10 -11.19 -5.19
C LEU A 53 -2.80 -10.43 -4.06
N MET A 54 -4.13 -10.34 -4.10
CA MET A 54 -4.94 -9.78 -3.01
C MET A 54 -4.77 -10.55 -1.70
N PHE A 55 -4.77 -11.88 -1.76
CA PHE A 55 -4.55 -12.72 -0.59
C PHE A 55 -3.17 -12.47 0.03
N VAL A 56 -2.10 -12.47 -0.77
CA VAL A 56 -0.73 -12.23 -0.29
C VAL A 56 -0.60 -10.84 0.33
N TYR A 57 -1.16 -9.82 -0.32
CA TYR A 57 -1.20 -8.46 0.21
C TYR A 57 -1.92 -8.41 1.57
N ALA A 58 -3.15 -8.92 1.64
CA ALA A 58 -3.97 -8.89 2.85
C ALA A 58 -3.36 -9.72 3.99
N PHE A 59 -2.81 -10.90 3.67
CA PHE A 59 -2.14 -11.76 4.64
C PHE A 59 -0.91 -11.07 5.24
N THR A 60 -0.08 -10.47 4.40
CA THR A 60 1.12 -9.76 4.85
C THR A 60 0.72 -8.53 5.67
N GLN A 61 -0.27 -7.77 5.21
CA GLN A 61 -0.79 -6.64 5.98
C GLN A 61 -1.35 -7.09 7.34
N PHE A 62 -2.06 -8.21 7.42
CA PHE A 62 -2.57 -8.75 8.67
C PHE A 62 -1.44 -9.08 9.66
N VAL A 63 -0.36 -9.72 9.19
CA VAL A 63 0.79 -10.09 10.03
C VAL A 63 1.58 -8.86 10.49
N PHE A 64 1.80 -7.88 9.59
CA PHE A 64 2.70 -6.75 9.84
C PHE A 64 2.00 -5.48 10.35
N ALA A 65 0.67 -5.36 10.23
CA ALA A 65 -0.07 -4.21 10.74
C ALA A 65 0.15 -3.93 12.25
N PRO A 66 0.16 -4.94 13.15
CA PRO A 66 0.47 -4.69 14.56
C PRO A 66 1.89 -4.17 14.77
N VAL A 67 2.85 -4.65 13.98
CA VAL A 67 4.26 -4.26 14.07
C VAL A 67 4.44 -2.80 13.66
N ILE A 68 3.87 -2.40 12.51
CA ILE A 68 3.92 -1.00 12.04
C ILE A 68 3.12 -0.08 12.97
N GLY A 69 1.98 -0.54 13.50
CA GLY A 69 1.20 0.19 14.50
C GLY A 69 2.03 0.50 15.75
N GLY A 70 2.67 -0.52 16.34
CA GLY A 70 3.54 -0.34 17.51
C GLY A 70 4.78 0.52 17.22
N LEU A 71 5.37 0.41 16.01
CA LEU A 71 6.44 1.30 15.56
C LEU A 71 5.96 2.76 15.48
N SER A 72 4.76 2.99 14.98
CA SER A 72 4.14 4.32 14.87
C SER A 72 3.91 4.96 16.23
N ASP A 73 3.48 4.18 17.21
CA ASP A 73 3.27 4.66 18.57
C ASP A 73 4.60 4.99 19.28
N ARG A 74 5.68 4.27 18.98
CA ARG A 74 7.00 4.47 19.60
C ARG A 74 7.85 5.57 18.94
N PHE A 75 7.90 5.59 17.60
CA PHE A 75 8.76 6.51 16.83
C PHE A 75 8.02 7.76 16.35
N GLY A 76 6.71 7.83 16.62
CA GLY A 76 5.85 8.88 16.13
C GLY A 76 5.28 8.54 14.75
N ARG A 77 4.09 9.07 14.52
CA ARG A 77 3.24 8.69 13.38
C ARG A 77 3.71 9.26 12.04
N ARG A 78 4.31 10.46 12.05
CA ARG A 78 4.76 11.14 10.83
C ARG A 78 5.90 10.39 10.10
N PRO A 79 7.00 9.96 10.76
CA PRO A 79 8.04 9.15 10.11
C PRO A 79 7.51 7.83 9.55
N VAL A 80 6.61 7.15 10.27
CA VAL A 80 6.05 5.87 9.84
C VAL A 80 5.17 6.02 8.61
N LEU A 81 4.31 7.04 8.56
CA LEU A 81 3.50 7.33 7.36
C LEU A 81 4.36 7.63 6.13
N LEU A 82 5.47 8.37 6.29
CA LEU A 82 6.40 8.64 5.19
C LEU A 82 7.11 7.37 4.72
N PHE A 83 7.51 6.49 5.65
CA PHE A 83 8.11 5.21 5.32
C PHE A 83 7.13 4.29 4.57
N SER A 84 5.87 4.28 4.98
CA SER A 84 4.80 3.56 4.29
C SER A 84 4.58 4.06 2.86
N LEU A 85 4.52 5.38 2.67
CA LEU A 85 4.43 6.00 1.34
C LEU A 85 5.65 5.70 0.47
N LEU A 86 6.84 5.70 1.04
CA LEU A 86 8.05 5.30 0.32
C LEU A 86 7.96 3.84 -0.12
N GLY A 87 7.47 2.96 0.76
CA GLY A 87 7.18 1.56 0.44
C GLY A 87 6.23 1.39 -0.74
N PHE A 88 5.12 2.14 -0.74
CA PHE A 88 4.19 2.17 -1.88
C PHE A 88 4.81 2.73 -3.16
N GLY A 89 5.66 3.76 -3.05
CA GLY A 89 6.40 4.29 -4.20
C GLY A 89 7.33 3.24 -4.82
N ILE A 90 8.04 2.48 -3.98
CA ILE A 90 8.91 1.38 -4.42
C ILE A 90 8.07 0.25 -5.04
N ASP A 91 6.93 -0.11 -4.42
CA ASP A 91 5.97 -1.08 -4.96
C ASP A 91 5.53 -0.72 -6.38
N TYR A 92 5.17 0.55 -6.62
CA TYR A 92 4.76 1.00 -7.95
C TYR A 92 5.88 0.98 -8.98
N ILE A 93 7.11 1.30 -8.58
CA ILE A 93 8.27 1.17 -9.48
C ILE A 93 8.48 -0.32 -9.83
N LEU A 94 8.42 -1.23 -8.85
CA LEU A 94 8.58 -2.66 -9.10
C LEU A 94 7.49 -3.22 -10.03
N ILE A 95 6.24 -2.78 -9.87
CA ILE A 95 5.13 -3.17 -10.74
C ILE A 95 5.33 -2.59 -12.15
N GLY A 96 5.73 -1.33 -12.27
CA GLY A 96 5.94 -0.67 -13.56
C GLY A 96 7.07 -1.27 -14.40
N PHE A 97 8.07 -1.86 -13.75
CA PHE A 97 9.20 -2.55 -14.41
C PHE A 97 9.10 -4.08 -14.34
N ALA A 98 7.94 -4.66 -14.00
CA ALA A 98 7.79 -6.09 -13.80
C ALA A 98 7.97 -6.88 -15.11
N PRO A 99 9.01 -7.74 -15.26
CA PRO A 99 9.15 -8.62 -16.42
C PRO A 99 8.33 -9.91 -16.30
N THR A 100 7.91 -10.30 -15.10
CA THR A 100 7.14 -11.53 -14.86
C THR A 100 6.12 -11.33 -13.74
N ILE A 101 5.09 -12.18 -13.70
CA ILE A 101 4.06 -12.13 -12.65
C ILE A 101 4.62 -12.25 -11.23
N PHE A 102 5.76 -12.92 -11.04
CA PHE A 102 6.41 -13.05 -9.75
C PHE A 102 6.79 -11.68 -9.14
N TRP A 103 7.14 -10.70 -9.98
CA TRP A 103 7.42 -9.35 -9.53
C TRP A 103 6.19 -8.68 -8.89
N LEU A 104 4.99 -9.00 -9.38
CA LEU A 104 3.76 -8.53 -8.75
C LEU A 104 3.59 -9.11 -7.36
N PHE A 105 3.93 -10.38 -7.15
CA PHE A 105 3.90 -10.98 -5.81
C PHE A 105 4.92 -10.35 -4.87
N VAL A 106 6.14 -10.11 -5.33
CA VAL A 106 7.18 -9.42 -4.54
C VAL A 106 6.74 -8.00 -4.18
N ALA A 107 6.17 -7.28 -5.13
CA ALA A 107 5.59 -5.96 -4.88
C ALA A 107 4.50 -6.05 -3.79
N ARG A 108 3.53 -6.97 -3.92
CA ARG A 108 2.46 -7.16 -2.91
C ARG A 108 2.97 -7.49 -1.51
N LEU A 109 4.09 -8.20 -1.40
CA LEU A 109 4.72 -8.43 -0.10
C LEU A 109 5.27 -7.12 0.48
N ILE A 110 5.96 -6.32 -0.32
CA ILE A 110 6.50 -5.02 0.11
C ILE A 110 5.35 -4.09 0.52
N SER A 111 4.36 -3.90 -0.34
CA SER A 111 3.19 -3.06 -0.04
C SER A 111 2.37 -3.61 1.12
N GLY A 112 2.30 -4.92 1.33
CA GLY A 112 1.66 -5.53 2.50
C GLY A 112 2.41 -5.23 3.82
N ILE A 113 3.75 -5.27 3.80
CA ILE A 113 4.58 -4.91 4.97
C ILE A 113 4.46 -3.43 5.28
N THR A 114 4.42 -2.58 4.25
CA THR A 114 4.42 -1.11 4.41
C THR A 114 3.02 -0.51 4.49
N GLY A 115 1.97 -1.25 4.12
CA GLY A 115 0.59 -0.79 3.88
C GLY A 115 -0.26 -0.52 5.12
N ALA A 116 0.32 -0.50 6.32
CA ALA A 116 -0.37 -0.12 7.55
C ALA A 116 -0.57 1.42 7.70
N SER A 117 -0.46 2.17 6.60
CA SER A 117 -0.71 3.62 6.53
C SER A 117 -2.15 3.96 6.90
N HIS A 118 -3.13 3.16 6.47
CA HIS A 118 -4.54 3.43 6.72
C HIS A 118 -4.90 3.31 8.21
N THR A 119 -4.39 2.29 8.90
CA THR A 119 -4.62 2.11 10.34
C THR A 119 -3.93 3.19 11.16
N THR A 120 -2.72 3.62 10.76
CA THR A 120 -2.00 4.70 11.43
C THR A 120 -2.59 6.09 11.16
N ALA A 121 -3.18 6.33 9.99
CA ALA A 121 -3.91 7.54 9.67
C ALA A 121 -5.26 7.64 10.41
N SER A 122 -6.05 6.55 10.46
CA SER A 122 -7.32 6.54 11.18
C SER A 122 -7.16 6.78 12.68
N ALA A 123 -6.05 6.34 13.27
CA ALA A 123 -5.81 6.56 14.69
C ALA A 123 -5.46 8.03 15.04
N TYR A 124 -5.21 8.90 14.06
CA TYR A 124 -4.78 10.29 14.29
C TYR A 124 -5.96 11.23 14.57
N ILE A 125 -7.17 10.76 14.29
CA ILE A 125 -8.47 11.40 14.55
C ILE A 125 -9.07 10.74 15.78
#